data_AF-A0A6J0W9C7-F1
#
_entry.id   AF-A0A6J0W9C7-F1
#
_cell.length_a   1.000
_cell.length_b   1.000
_cell.length_c   1.000
_cell.angle_alpha   90.00
_cell.angle_beta   90.00
_cell.angle_gamma   90.00
#
_symmetry.space_group_name_H-M   'P 1'
#
loop_
_entity.id
_entity.type
_entity.pdbx_description
1 polymer ?
#
loop_
_entity_poly.entity_id
_entity_poly.type
_entity_poly.pdbx_seq_one_letter_code
_entity_poly.pdbx_strand_id
1 'polypeptide(L)'
;MWKRIDHQLKIKAGDGPQAGQFKELGPGREPAMPHPLSPSEFHTVPVFEDISQHIKEVGDQLVKKVNAIFQLDITKDGKTAHQWTIDLKNGSGDTYLGPARLPADTVFTIPEPVFMELILGKMNPQKAFLAGKFKVSGKVLLGQKLERVFKDWAKW
;
A
#
# COMPACT_ATOMS: atom_id res chain seq x y z
N MET A 1 18.17 56.32 -32.65
CA MET A 1 16.79 56.15 -33.16
C MET A 1 15.94 55.53 -32.04
N TRP A 2 14.66 55.88 -31.94
CA TRP A 2 13.79 55.63 -30.78
C TRP A 2 13.16 54.22 -30.74
N LYS A 3 12.53 53.68 -29.67
CA LYS A 3 12.40 53.88 -28.18
C LYS A 3 11.16 53.00 -27.79
N ARG A 4 11.05 52.27 -26.68
CA ARG A 4 10.61 52.67 -25.31
C ARG A 4 10.49 51.39 -24.44
N ILE A 5 10.97 51.33 -23.17
CA ILE A 5 10.22 51.56 -21.89
C ILE A 5 9.15 50.44 -21.66
N ASP A 6 8.97 49.75 -20.53
CA ASP A 6 9.38 49.91 -19.11
C ASP A 6 9.51 48.52 -18.41
N HIS A 7 9.81 48.28 -17.12
CA HIS A 7 10.25 49.11 -15.97
C HIS A 7 11.12 48.23 -15.00
N GLN A 8 11.21 48.59 -13.71
CA GLN A 8 11.74 47.76 -12.62
C GLN A 8 10.99 48.06 -11.30
N LEU A 9 11.06 47.19 -10.28
CA LEU A 9 11.92 47.41 -9.10
C LEU A 9 11.84 46.24 -8.10
N LYS A 10 12.86 46.16 -7.23
CA LYS A 10 13.24 45.08 -6.30
C LYS A 10 13.37 45.65 -4.88
N ILE A 11 12.90 44.94 -3.85
CA ILE A 11 13.11 45.27 -2.42
C ILE A 11 13.56 44.02 -1.64
N LYS A 12 14.25 44.24 -0.51
CA LYS A 12 15.07 43.26 0.24
C LYS A 12 14.90 43.47 1.76
N ALA A 13 14.85 42.37 2.52
CA ALA A 13 15.07 42.24 3.98
C ALA A 13 14.14 42.97 4.98
N GLY A 14 13.85 42.30 6.10
CA GLY A 14 13.20 42.83 7.30
C GLY A 14 13.01 41.73 8.36
N ASP A 15 13.49 41.97 9.59
CA ASP A 15 13.41 41.06 10.74
C ASP A 15 12.49 41.67 11.83
N GLY A 16 11.53 40.88 12.33
CA GLY A 16 10.61 41.24 13.45
C GLY A 16 9.62 42.41 13.21
N PRO A 17 8.62 42.65 14.11
CA PRO A 17 8.30 41.91 15.35
C PRO A 17 6.81 41.49 15.53
N GLN A 18 6.62 40.49 16.41
CA GLN A 18 5.56 40.28 17.42
C GLN A 18 4.04 40.58 17.20
N ALA A 19 3.26 39.52 17.47
CA ALA A 19 1.88 39.45 18.03
C ALA A 19 0.66 40.01 17.24
N GLY A 20 -0.27 39.10 16.93
CA GLY A 20 -1.65 39.37 16.52
C GLY A 20 -2.41 38.05 16.38
N GLN A 21 -3.67 37.98 16.81
CA GLN A 21 -4.35 36.71 17.12
C GLN A 21 -5.55 36.42 16.18
N PHE A 22 -5.72 35.13 15.85
CA PHE A 22 -6.92 34.47 15.32
C PHE A 22 -7.50 34.85 13.93
N LYS A 23 -7.62 33.84 13.07
CA LYS A 23 -8.92 33.33 12.57
C LYS A 23 -8.75 31.98 11.84
N GLU A 24 -9.50 30.99 12.28
CA GLU A 24 -9.59 29.65 11.65
C GLU A 24 -10.32 29.72 10.31
N LEU A 25 -9.81 29.03 9.27
CA LEU A 25 -10.62 28.53 8.14
C LEU A 25 -9.96 27.30 7.48
N GLY A 26 -10.39 26.10 7.89
CA GLY A 26 -10.35 24.86 7.10
C GLY A 26 -8.99 24.14 6.94
N PRO A 27 -8.92 22.81 7.17
CA PRO A 27 -7.76 22.02 6.78
C PRO A 27 -7.76 21.83 5.25
N GLY A 28 -7.09 22.74 4.55
CA GLY A 28 -6.62 22.50 3.19
C GLY A 28 -5.67 21.29 3.16
N ARG A 29 -5.55 20.64 2.01
CA ARG A 29 -4.61 19.53 1.83
C ARG A 29 -3.17 20.03 2.01
N GLU A 30 -2.54 19.69 3.14
CA GLU A 30 -1.10 19.84 3.28
C GLU A 30 -0.37 18.95 2.26
N PRO A 31 0.72 19.44 1.64
CA PRO A 31 1.58 18.60 0.82
C PRO A 31 2.31 17.62 1.74
N ALA A 32 2.16 16.32 1.48
CA ALA A 32 2.74 15.28 2.32
C ALA A 32 4.28 15.41 2.39
N MET A 33 4.78 15.77 3.57
CA MET A 33 6.18 15.55 3.94
C MET A 33 6.51 14.06 3.88
N PRO A 34 7.78 13.66 3.65
CA PRO A 34 8.19 12.27 3.80
C PRO A 34 7.99 11.85 5.25
N HIS A 35 6.97 11.03 5.51
CA HIS A 35 6.69 10.51 6.85
C HIS A 35 7.83 9.54 7.21
N PRO A 36 8.39 9.62 8.43
CA PRO A 36 9.30 8.58 8.91
C PRO A 36 8.52 7.26 8.97
N LEU A 37 9.04 6.22 8.30
CA LEU A 37 8.38 4.91 8.22
C LEU A 37 8.05 4.38 9.62
N SER A 38 6.82 3.93 9.81
CA SER A 38 6.36 3.31 11.05
C SER A 38 7.09 1.97 11.27
N PRO A 39 7.27 1.51 12.53
CA PRO A 39 7.85 0.18 12.78
C PRO A 39 7.11 -0.98 12.09
N SER A 40 5.80 -0.84 11.87
CA SER A 40 5.01 -1.79 11.05
C SER A 40 5.36 -1.71 9.56
N GLU A 41 5.56 -0.52 9.00
CA GLU A 41 6.01 -0.33 7.61
C GLU A 41 7.39 -0.97 7.39
N PHE A 42 8.33 -0.80 8.34
CA PHE A 42 9.66 -1.43 8.30
C PHE A 42 9.64 -2.96 8.24
N HIS A 43 8.65 -3.63 8.83
CA HIS A 43 8.54 -5.10 8.81
C HIS A 43 7.75 -5.62 7.61
N THR A 44 6.93 -4.78 6.99
CA THR A 44 6.03 -5.15 5.91
C THR A 44 6.67 -4.92 4.54
N VAL A 45 7.54 -3.92 4.40
CA VAL A 45 8.33 -3.66 3.20
C VAL A 45 9.19 -4.87 2.76
N PRO A 46 10.02 -5.51 3.63
CA PRO A 46 10.82 -6.67 3.22
C PRO A 46 10.00 -7.85 2.72
N VAL A 47 8.88 -8.15 3.39
CA VAL A 47 7.96 -9.23 2.98
C VAL A 47 7.36 -8.95 1.61
N PHE A 48 7.04 -7.69 1.32
CA PHE A 48 6.56 -7.28 0.00
C PHE A 48 7.67 -7.38 -1.07
N GLU A 49 8.91 -7.01 -0.75
CA GLU A 49 10.08 -7.16 -1.62
C GLU A 49 10.36 -8.63 -1.96
N ASP A 50 10.34 -9.52 -0.97
CA ASP A 50 10.52 -10.97 -1.16
C ASP A 50 9.44 -11.56 -2.08
N ILE A 51 8.16 -11.19 -1.87
CA ILE A 51 7.04 -11.61 -2.73
C ILE A 51 7.20 -11.05 -4.14
N SER A 52 7.63 -9.79 -4.28
CA SER A 52 7.91 -9.14 -5.57
C SER A 52 9.02 -9.85 -6.34
N GLN A 53 10.10 -10.19 -5.64
CA GLN A 53 11.25 -10.89 -6.21
C GLN A 53 10.87 -12.31 -6.67
N HIS A 54 10.14 -13.06 -5.84
CA HIS A 54 9.64 -14.38 -6.21
C HIS A 54 8.71 -14.34 -7.44
N ILE A 55 7.83 -13.33 -7.53
CA ILE A 55 6.96 -13.15 -8.70
C ILE A 55 7.76 -12.78 -9.96
N LYS A 56 8.84 -12.00 -9.87
CA LYS A 56 9.73 -11.76 -11.02
C LYS A 56 10.44 -13.03 -11.50
N GLU A 57 10.75 -13.96 -10.61
CA GLU A 57 11.50 -15.19 -10.93
C GLU A 57 10.64 -16.30 -11.54
N VAL A 58 9.44 -16.54 -11.00
CA VAL A 58 8.56 -17.66 -11.44
C VAL A 58 7.20 -17.20 -11.95
N GLY A 59 7.05 -15.91 -12.22
CA GLY A 59 5.80 -15.22 -12.52
C GLY A 59 4.91 -15.87 -13.57
N ASP A 60 5.46 -16.27 -14.73
CA ASP A 60 4.68 -16.96 -15.78
C ASP A 60 4.04 -18.27 -15.29
N GLN A 61 4.69 -18.96 -14.36
CA GLN A 61 4.16 -20.18 -13.75
C GLN A 61 3.05 -19.84 -12.75
N LEU A 62 3.23 -18.76 -11.98
CA LEU A 62 2.23 -18.28 -11.01
C LEU A 62 0.98 -17.73 -11.70
N VAL A 63 1.12 -16.96 -12.79
CA VAL A 63 -0.01 -16.48 -13.61
C VAL A 63 -0.81 -17.65 -14.19
N LYS A 64 -0.13 -18.65 -14.79
CA LYS A 64 -0.77 -19.87 -15.31
C LYS A 64 -1.45 -20.67 -14.20
N LYS A 65 -0.81 -20.80 -13.02
CA LYS A 65 -1.32 -21.56 -11.88
C LYS A 65 -2.50 -20.84 -11.22
N VAL A 66 -2.49 -19.51 -11.10
CA VAL A 66 -3.45 -18.73 -10.28
C VAL A 66 -4.53 -18.06 -11.13
N ASN A 67 -4.16 -17.22 -12.10
CA ASN A 67 -5.03 -16.43 -12.99
C ASN A 67 -6.03 -15.52 -12.24
N ALA A 68 -5.51 -14.58 -11.45
CA ALA A 68 -6.32 -13.70 -10.61
C ALA A 68 -5.57 -12.44 -10.12
N ILE A 69 -6.31 -11.37 -9.82
CA ILE A 69 -5.78 -10.15 -9.18
C ILE A 69 -6.26 -10.10 -7.72
N PHE A 70 -5.35 -9.78 -6.79
CA PHE A 70 -5.62 -9.72 -5.35
C PHE A 70 -5.28 -8.34 -4.80
N GLN A 71 -6.17 -7.77 -3.99
CA GLN A 71 -5.91 -6.54 -3.24
C GLN A 71 -5.87 -6.85 -1.73
N LEU A 72 -4.90 -6.27 -1.03
CA LEU A 72 -4.75 -6.33 0.42
C LEU A 72 -4.96 -4.93 0.99
N ASP A 73 -6.06 -4.71 1.69
CA ASP A 73 -6.39 -3.49 2.40
C ASP A 73 -6.03 -3.66 3.88
N ILE A 74 -4.90 -3.09 4.29
CA ILE A 74 -4.43 -3.13 5.68
C ILE A 74 -5.05 -1.97 6.46
N THR A 75 -5.81 -2.27 7.50
CA THR A 75 -6.59 -1.28 8.25
C THR A 75 -6.02 -0.97 9.63
N LYS A 76 -6.06 0.32 10.00
CA LYS A 76 -5.67 0.87 11.29
C LYS A 76 -6.80 1.78 11.76
N ASP A 77 -7.26 1.60 13.00
CA ASP A 77 -8.39 2.35 13.58
C ASP A 77 -9.65 2.40 12.69
N GLY A 78 -9.95 1.28 12.02
CA GLY A 78 -11.10 1.13 11.11
C GLY A 78 -10.94 1.78 9.73
N LYS A 79 -9.81 2.41 9.43
CA LYS A 79 -9.50 3.06 8.14
C LYS A 79 -8.41 2.29 7.41
N THR A 80 -8.42 2.31 6.08
CA THR A 80 -7.32 1.74 5.28
C THR A 80 -6.08 2.60 5.43
N ALA A 81 -5.00 2.02 5.96
CA ALA A 81 -3.70 2.67 6.14
C ALA A 81 -2.74 2.35 4.98
N HIS A 82 -2.73 1.10 4.54
CA HIS A 82 -1.95 0.64 3.39
C HIS A 82 -2.82 -0.19 2.45
N GLN A 83 -2.55 -0.11 1.16
CA GLN A 83 -3.14 -0.97 0.14
C GLN A 83 -2.03 -1.54 -0.72
N TRP A 84 -2.04 -2.84 -0.97
CA TRP A 84 -1.13 -3.50 -1.91
C TRP A 84 -1.91 -4.35 -2.90
N THR A 85 -1.33 -4.58 -4.07
CA THR A 85 -1.91 -5.44 -5.10
C THR A 85 -0.91 -6.50 -5.53
N ILE A 86 -1.40 -7.72 -5.74
CA ILE A 86 -0.70 -8.84 -6.36
C ILE A 86 -1.47 -9.22 -7.63
N ASP A 87 -0.90 -8.94 -8.80
CA ASP A 87 -1.44 -9.33 -10.09
C ASP A 87 -0.80 -10.65 -10.52
N LEU A 88 -1.55 -11.75 -10.48
CA LEU A 88 -1.17 -13.05 -11.03
C LEU A 88 -2.09 -13.41 -12.20
N LYS A 89 -2.36 -12.44 -13.07
CA LYS A 89 -3.32 -12.54 -14.18
C LYS A 89 -2.75 -11.98 -15.49
N ASN A 90 -2.00 -10.87 -15.42
CA ASN A 90 -1.51 -10.14 -16.58
C ASN A 90 0.00 -10.30 -16.76
N GLY A 91 0.46 -10.47 -18.01
CA GLY A 91 1.88 -10.65 -18.33
C GLY A 91 2.50 -11.81 -17.56
N SER A 92 3.69 -11.58 -17.00
CA SER A 92 4.36 -12.50 -16.08
C SER A 92 3.99 -12.24 -14.61
N GLY A 93 2.95 -11.44 -14.34
CA GLY A 93 2.54 -11.05 -12.99
C GLY A 93 3.36 -9.90 -12.41
N ASP A 94 2.81 -9.22 -11.40
CA ASP A 94 3.39 -8.04 -10.79
C ASP A 94 2.90 -7.84 -9.34
N THR A 95 3.60 -7.00 -8.58
CA THR A 95 3.24 -6.57 -7.23
C THR A 95 3.47 -5.08 -7.10
N TYR A 96 2.46 -4.33 -6.65
CA TYR A 96 2.62 -2.89 -6.45
C TYR A 96 1.90 -2.37 -5.20
N LEU A 97 2.45 -1.29 -4.65
CA LEU A 97 1.78 -0.47 -3.65
C LEU A 97 0.59 0.26 -4.31
N GLY A 98 -0.49 0.40 -3.55
CA GLY A 98 -1.76 0.99 -3.97
C GLY A 98 -2.87 -0.04 -4.24
N PRO A 99 -4.11 0.45 -4.43
CA PRO A 99 -5.26 -0.36 -4.83
C PRO A 99 -5.07 -0.95 -6.23
N ALA A 100 -5.83 -1.99 -6.54
CA ALA A 100 -5.74 -2.68 -7.82
C ALA A 100 -6.15 -1.76 -8.99
N ARG A 101 -5.29 -1.67 -10.01
CA ARG A 101 -5.52 -0.86 -11.23
C ARG A 101 -6.61 -1.44 -12.14
N LEU A 102 -6.93 -2.71 -11.95
CA LEU A 102 -7.98 -3.48 -12.62
C LEU A 102 -8.86 -4.13 -11.54
N PRO A 103 -10.10 -4.54 -11.86
CA PRO A 103 -10.99 -5.17 -10.89
C PRO A 103 -10.34 -6.38 -10.21
N ALA A 104 -10.15 -6.30 -8.89
CA ALA A 104 -9.59 -7.38 -8.09
C ALA A 104 -10.57 -8.57 -8.06
N ASP A 105 -10.06 -9.77 -8.33
CA ASP A 105 -10.81 -11.01 -8.21
C ASP A 105 -11.05 -11.39 -6.74
N THR A 106 -10.22 -10.91 -5.82
CA THR A 106 -10.35 -11.11 -4.36
C THR A 106 -9.76 -9.91 -3.61
N VAL A 107 -10.45 -9.45 -2.57
CA VAL A 107 -10.00 -8.36 -1.69
C VAL A 107 -9.92 -8.88 -0.26
N PHE A 108 -8.77 -8.69 0.38
CA PHE A 108 -8.55 -8.98 1.80
C PHE A 108 -8.59 -7.68 2.60
N THR A 109 -9.43 -7.60 3.63
CA THR A 109 -9.43 -6.46 4.56
C THR A 109 -8.91 -6.92 5.92
N ILE A 110 -7.69 -6.53 6.26
CA ILE A 110 -6.89 -7.11 7.35
C ILE A 110 -6.48 -6.02 8.34
N PRO A 111 -6.83 -6.11 9.64
CA PRO A 111 -6.27 -5.20 10.64
C PRO A 111 -4.74 -5.31 10.71
N GLU A 112 -4.02 -4.18 10.80
CA GLU A 112 -2.56 -4.11 10.94
C GLU A 112 -1.98 -5.14 11.93
N PRO A 113 -2.47 -5.29 13.19
CA PRO A 113 -1.93 -6.29 14.11
C PRO A 113 -2.13 -7.74 13.62
N VAL A 114 -3.27 -8.04 12.98
CA VAL A 114 -3.53 -9.36 12.40
C VAL A 114 -2.59 -9.61 11.22
N PHE A 115 -2.36 -8.60 10.37
CA PHE A 115 -1.42 -8.71 9.26
C PHE A 115 0.01 -9.02 9.74
N MET A 116 0.48 -8.33 10.78
CA MET A 116 1.78 -8.59 11.40
C MET A 116 1.91 -10.02 11.93
N GLU A 117 0.87 -10.58 12.56
CA GLU A 117 0.89 -11.98 13.01
C GLU A 117 0.84 -13.00 11.86
N LEU A 118 0.21 -12.66 10.73
CA LEU A 118 0.17 -13.51 9.54
C LEU A 118 1.53 -13.56 8.83
N ILE A 119 2.18 -12.40 8.57
CA ILE A 119 3.48 -12.37 7.89
C ILE A 119 4.61 -12.98 8.73
N LEU A 120 4.53 -12.88 10.06
CA LEU A 120 5.48 -13.52 10.98
C LEU A 120 5.21 -15.02 11.17
N GLY A 121 4.24 -15.62 10.46
CA GLY A 121 3.87 -17.03 10.59
C GLY A 121 3.25 -17.43 11.94
N LYS A 122 3.03 -16.47 12.85
CA LYS A 122 2.47 -16.68 14.20
C LYS A 122 0.99 -17.04 14.15
N MET A 123 0.29 -16.63 13.09
CA MET A 123 -1.11 -16.92 12.88
C MET A 123 -1.35 -17.66 11.56
N ASN A 124 -2.17 -18.72 11.60
CA ASN A 124 -2.60 -19.40 10.39
C ASN A 124 -3.71 -18.61 9.68
N PRO A 125 -3.57 -18.29 8.37
CA PRO A 125 -4.52 -17.44 7.64
C PRO A 125 -5.93 -18.04 7.54
N GLN A 126 -6.05 -19.35 7.33
CA GLN A 126 -7.36 -20.01 7.24
C GLN A 126 -8.12 -19.94 8.57
N LYS A 127 -7.44 -20.27 9.69
CA LYS A 127 -8.04 -20.17 11.04
C LYS A 127 -8.42 -18.73 11.38
N ALA A 128 -7.59 -17.77 11.00
CA ALA A 128 -7.84 -16.34 11.24
C ALA A 128 -9.06 -15.82 10.47
N PHE A 129 -9.21 -16.20 9.20
CA PHE A 129 -10.40 -15.91 8.40
C PHE A 129 -11.66 -16.54 8.99
N LEU A 130 -11.62 -17.84 9.31
CA LEU A 130 -12.76 -18.56 9.92
C LEU A 130 -13.16 -18.00 11.30
N ALA A 131 -12.21 -17.47 12.06
CA ALA A 131 -12.44 -16.77 13.32
C ALA A 131 -12.85 -15.29 13.15
N GLY A 132 -13.04 -14.79 11.92
CA GLY A 132 -13.47 -13.42 11.64
C GLY A 132 -12.42 -12.34 11.92
N LYS A 133 -11.14 -12.69 12.13
CA LYS A 133 -10.05 -11.73 12.43
C LYS A 133 -9.72 -10.80 11.26
N PHE A 134 -10.01 -11.23 10.04
CA PHE A 134 -9.95 -10.41 8.83
C PHE A 134 -11.06 -10.85 7.86
N LYS A 135 -11.37 -10.00 6.87
CA LYS A 135 -12.44 -10.25 5.89
C LYS A 135 -11.86 -10.59 4.51
N VAL A 136 -12.60 -11.40 3.75
CA VAL A 136 -12.31 -11.69 2.35
C VAL A 136 -13.58 -11.45 1.53
N SER A 137 -13.45 -10.66 0.48
CA SER A 137 -14.52 -10.31 -0.46
C SER A 137 -14.16 -10.76 -1.88
N GLY A 138 -15.17 -11.03 -2.71
CA GLY A 138 -14.97 -11.57 -4.05
C GLY A 138 -14.80 -13.09 -4.05
N LYS A 139 -13.92 -13.61 -4.91
CA LYS A 139 -13.77 -15.05 -5.19
C LYS A 139 -12.90 -15.75 -4.13
N VAL A 140 -13.41 -15.94 -2.91
CA VAL A 140 -12.71 -16.51 -1.73
C VAL A 140 -11.82 -17.74 -2.04
N LEU A 141 -12.24 -18.65 -2.92
CA LEU A 141 -11.45 -19.82 -3.33
C LEU A 141 -10.11 -19.47 -4.01
N LEU A 142 -10.03 -18.34 -4.72
CA LEU A 142 -8.77 -17.84 -5.29
C LEU A 142 -7.83 -17.34 -4.18
N GLY A 143 -8.36 -16.79 -3.09
CA GLY A 143 -7.56 -16.44 -1.91
C GLY A 143 -6.92 -17.66 -1.25
N GLN A 144 -7.64 -18.78 -1.15
CA GLN A 144 -7.07 -20.06 -0.69
C GLN A 144 -6.04 -20.65 -1.67
N LYS A 145 -6.23 -20.42 -2.97
CA LYS A 145 -5.29 -20.81 -4.02
C LYS A 145 -3.98 -20.02 -3.92
N LEU A 146 -4.06 -18.72 -3.64
CA LEU A 146 -2.92 -17.83 -3.37
C LEU A 146 -2.14 -18.27 -2.12
N GLU A 147 -2.84 -18.53 -1.01
CA GLU A 147 -2.25 -19.05 0.22
C GLU A 147 -1.45 -20.34 -0.04
N ARG A 148 -2.02 -21.30 -0.77
CA ARG A 148 -1.34 -22.55 -1.11
C ARG A 148 -0.06 -22.32 -1.92
N VAL A 149 -0.09 -21.38 -2.87
CA VAL A 149 1.08 -21.02 -3.70
C VAL A 149 2.21 -20.44 -2.85
N PHE A 150 1.94 -19.44 -2.02
CA PHE A 150 2.98 -18.87 -1.17
C PHE A 150 3.43 -19.82 -0.05
N LYS A 151 2.54 -20.68 0.47
CA LYS A 151 2.91 -21.73 1.41
C LYS A 151 3.76 -22.83 0.77
N ASP A 152 3.59 -23.11 -0.52
CA ASP A 152 4.47 -24.03 -1.26
C ASP A 152 5.88 -23.46 -1.45
N TRP A 153 5.99 -22.12 -1.63
CA TRP A 153 7.26 -21.38 -1.74
C TRP A 153 7.98 -21.24 -0.38
N ALA A 154 7.27 -20.80 0.66
CA ALA A 154 7.82 -20.54 1.99
C ALA A 154 8.11 -21.81 2.82
N LYS A 155 8.33 -22.97 2.17
CA LYS A 155 8.67 -24.23 2.85
C LYS A 155 10.10 -24.19 3.37
N TRP A 156 10.20 -24.07 4.69
CA TRP A 156 11.30 -24.57 5.51
C TRP A 156 10.84 -25.87 6.18
#